data_AF-A0A1X2FJ36-F1
#
_entry.id   AF-A0A1X2FJ36-F1
#
_cell.length_a   1.000
_cell.length_b   1.000
_cell.length_c   1.000
_cell.angle_alpha   90.00
_cell.angle_beta   90.00
_cell.angle_gamma   90.00
#
_symmetry.space_group_name_H-M   'P 1'
#
loop_
_entity.id
_entity.type
_entity.pdbx_description
1 polymer ?
#
loop_
_entity_poly.entity_id
_entity_poly.type
_entity_poly.pdbx_seq_one_letter_code
_entity_poly.pdbx_strand_id
1 'polypeptide(L)'
;MANDQQVQVDHDEVKEWARRSDAIHDEFNEALSLIDEAVAEIIAEASKYTENGAPAPIYVNTVEQSKIAAGHLKEQIAKHQQNMKQDSESVLNYSEKVKEEAVESGARVASTDTHVTI
;
A
#
# COMPACT_ATOMS: atom_id res chain seq x y z
N MET A 1 20.45 -2.66 29.50
CA MET A 1 21.13 -1.84 28.48
C MET A 1 20.08 -1.44 27.47
N ALA A 2 19.60 -0.19 27.51
CA ALA A 2 18.72 0.32 26.48
C ALA A 2 19.58 0.50 25.22
N ASN A 3 19.23 -0.18 24.14
CA ASN A 3 19.90 -0.02 22.86
C ASN A 3 19.40 1.31 22.27
N ASP A 4 19.96 2.41 22.75
CA ASP A 4 19.62 3.78 22.39
C ASP A 4 20.27 4.13 21.04
N GLN A 5 20.02 3.29 20.03
CA GLN A 5 20.18 3.72 18.65
C GLN A 5 19.08 4.73 18.39
N GLN A 6 19.39 5.99 18.63
CA GLN A 6 18.61 7.12 18.15
C GLN A 6 18.65 7.04 16.63
N VAL A 7 17.67 6.34 16.04
CA VAL A 7 17.51 6.27 14.60
C VAL A 7 17.25 7.70 14.16
N GLN A 8 18.23 8.32 13.49
CA GLN A 8 18.01 9.58 12.80
C GLN A 8 17.00 9.29 11.69
N VAL A 9 15.75 9.64 11.92
CA VAL A 9 14.70 9.58 10.91
C VAL A 9 14.92 10.75 9.97
N ASP A 10 15.48 10.49 8.79
CA ASP A 10 15.52 11.47 7.71
C ASP A 10 14.11 11.62 7.15
N HIS A 11 13.54 12.80 7.37
CA HIS A 11 12.18 13.13 6.94
C HIS A 11 12.03 13.11 5.41
N ASP A 12 13.10 13.41 4.66
CA ASP A 12 13.08 13.36 3.20
C ASP A 12 13.13 11.90 2.70
N GLU A 13 13.82 11.01 3.42
CA GLU A 13 13.79 9.56 3.15
C GLU A 13 12.38 8.97 3.35
N VAL A 14 11.68 9.39 4.41
CA VAL A 14 10.30 8.96 4.69
C VAL A 14 9.34 9.43 3.60
N LYS A 15 9.48 10.66 3.09
CA LYS A 15 8.68 11.17 1.98
C LYS A 15 8.90 10.38 0.70
N GLU A 16 10.15 10.06 0.38
CA GLU A 16 10.46 9.26 -0.80
C GLU A 16 9.93 7.82 -0.68
N TRP A 17 9.97 7.24 0.53
CA TRP A 17 9.35 5.95 0.78
C TRP A 17 7.82 5.99 0.58
N ALA A 18 7.14 7.02 1.10
CA ALA A 18 5.71 7.21 0.90
C ALA A 18 5.36 7.33 -0.59
N ARG A 19 6.12 8.15 -1.35
CA ARG A 19 5.94 8.30 -2.80
C ARG A 19 6.13 6.98 -3.56
N ARG A 20 7.12 6.17 -3.16
CA ARG A 20 7.34 4.84 -3.75
C ARG A 20 6.21 3.87 -3.42
N SER A 21 5.68 3.93 -2.21
CA SER A 21 4.52 3.12 -1.80
C SER A 21 3.27 3.47 -2.60
N ASP A 22 3.06 4.75 -2.91
CA ASP A 22 1.95 5.19 -3.80
C ASP A 22 2.14 4.66 -5.23
N ALA A 23 3.37 4.69 -5.76
CA ALA A 23 3.65 4.12 -7.09
C ALA A 23 3.37 2.61 -7.15
N ILE A 24 3.77 1.87 -6.11
CA ILE A 24 3.46 0.43 -5.99
C ILE A 24 1.94 0.20 -5.85
N HIS A 25 1.23 1.06 -5.12
CA HIS A 25 -0.22 1.01 -5.03
C HIS A 25 -0.89 1.13 -6.40
N ASP A 26 -0.38 2.01 -7.26
CA ASP A 26 -0.89 2.18 -8.63
C ASP A 26 -0.62 0.95 -9.51
N GLU A 27 0.55 0.30 -9.38
CA GLU A 27 0.85 -0.97 -10.05
C GLU A 27 -0.16 -2.07 -9.66
N PHE A 28 -0.63 -2.09 -8.41
CA PHE A 28 -1.67 -3.02 -7.99
C PHE A 28 -3.04 -2.74 -8.63
N ASN A 29 -3.35 -1.49 -9.00
CA ASN A 29 -4.58 -1.19 -9.75
C ASN A 29 -4.53 -1.77 -11.17
N GLU A 30 -3.37 -1.72 -11.81
CA GLU A 30 -3.16 -2.38 -13.11
C GLU A 30 -3.32 -3.90 -12.97
N ALA A 31 -2.73 -4.51 -11.93
CA ALA A 31 -2.89 -5.94 -11.65
C ALA A 31 -4.36 -6.34 -11.44
N LEU A 32 -5.15 -5.52 -10.74
CA LEU A 32 -6.60 -5.75 -10.58
C LEU A 32 -7.34 -5.74 -11.93
N SER A 33 -6.98 -4.85 -12.85
CA SER A 33 -7.56 -4.81 -14.20
C SER A 33 -7.23 -6.08 -14.99
N LEU A 34 -5.96 -6.51 -14.95
CA LEU A 34 -5.51 -7.71 -15.64
C LEU A 34 -6.20 -8.99 -15.14
N ILE A 35 -6.54 -9.04 -13.84
CA ILE A 35 -7.31 -10.15 -13.27
C ILE A 35 -8.74 -10.17 -13.84
N ASP A 36 -9.39 -9.02 -13.95
CA ASP A 36 -10.74 -8.92 -14.51
C ASP A 36 -10.76 -9.28 -16.00
N GLU A 37 -9.74 -8.84 -16.75
CA GLU A 37 -9.54 -9.22 -18.15
C GLU A 37 -9.34 -10.74 -18.31
N ALA A 38 -8.48 -11.35 -17.50
CA ALA A 38 -8.25 -12.79 -17.54
C ALA A 38 -9.53 -13.60 -17.25
N VAL A 39 -10.36 -13.17 -16.29
CA VAL A 39 -11.65 -13.81 -16.01
C VAL A 39 -12.61 -13.66 -17.19
N ALA A 40 -12.63 -12.48 -17.82
CA ALA A 40 -13.46 -12.25 -19.01
C ALA A 40 -13.04 -13.13 -20.19
N GLU A 41 -11.74 -13.30 -20.43
CA GLU A 41 -11.20 -14.19 -21.46
C GLU A 41 -11.58 -15.66 -21.21
N ILE A 42 -11.48 -16.12 -19.96
CA ILE A 42 -11.88 -17.48 -19.57
C ILE A 42 -13.37 -17.70 -19.86
N ILE A 43 -14.22 -16.73 -19.52
CA ILE A 43 -15.66 -16.79 -19.80
C ILE A 43 -15.91 -16.80 -21.31
N ALA A 44 -15.24 -15.91 -22.05
CA ALA A 44 -15.39 -15.80 -23.49
C ALA A 44 -15.01 -17.10 -24.21
N GLU A 45 -13.89 -17.72 -23.85
CA GLU A 45 -13.46 -18.99 -24.43
C GLU A 45 -14.42 -20.13 -24.03
N ALA A 46 -14.88 -20.17 -22.77
CA ALA A 46 -15.84 -21.16 -22.31
C ALA A 46 -17.22 -21.03 -22.98
N SER A 47 -17.60 -19.82 -23.41
CA SER A 47 -18.87 -19.51 -24.08
C SER A 47 -18.80 -19.53 -25.61
N LYS A 48 -17.62 -19.72 -26.20
CA LYS A 48 -17.36 -19.49 -27.64
C LYS A 48 -18.27 -20.25 -28.61
N TYR A 49 -18.73 -21.42 -28.23
CA TYR A 49 -19.53 -22.31 -29.08
C TYR A 49 -20.95 -22.54 -28.54
N THR A 50 -21.41 -21.74 -27.55
CA THR A 50 -22.74 -21.86 -26.99
C THR A 50 -23.69 -20.84 -27.62
N GLU A 51 -24.92 -21.26 -27.94
CA GLU A 51 -25.91 -20.40 -28.60
C GLU A 51 -26.45 -19.29 -27.68
N ASN A 52 -26.40 -19.50 -26.37
CA ASN A 52 -26.91 -18.57 -25.36
C ASN A 52 -25.82 -17.66 -24.76
N GLY A 53 -24.56 -17.79 -25.21
CA GLY A 53 -23.42 -17.04 -24.65
C GLY A 53 -23.03 -17.45 -23.22
N ALA A 54 -23.64 -18.50 -22.66
CA ALA A 54 -23.27 -19.04 -21.36
C ALA A 54 -22.07 -20.00 -21.50
N PRO A 55 -21.23 -20.17 -20.46
CA PRO A 55 -20.17 -21.16 -20.50
C PRO A 55 -20.72 -22.57 -20.80
N ALA A 56 -20.01 -23.32 -21.66
CA ALA A 56 -20.40 -24.70 -21.95
C ALA A 56 -20.43 -25.52 -20.65
N PRO A 57 -21.37 -26.47 -20.48
CA PRO A 57 -21.54 -27.23 -19.23
C PRO A 57 -20.26 -27.87 -18.71
N ILE A 58 -19.38 -28.33 -19.61
CA ILE A 58 -18.09 -28.94 -19.28
C ILE A 58 -17.09 -27.96 -18.63
N TYR A 59 -17.24 -26.65 -18.87
CA TYR A 59 -16.35 -25.60 -18.36
C TYR A 59 -16.96 -24.79 -17.22
N VAL A 60 -18.22 -25.00 -16.87
CA VAL A 60 -18.91 -24.24 -15.80
C VAL A 60 -18.12 -24.26 -14.50
N ASN A 61 -17.68 -25.45 -14.06
CA ASN A 61 -16.88 -25.58 -12.84
C ASN A 61 -15.54 -24.82 -12.94
N THR A 62 -14.86 -24.90 -14.09
CA THR A 62 -13.61 -24.16 -14.32
C THR A 62 -13.83 -22.65 -14.21
N VAL A 63 -14.88 -22.13 -14.87
CA VAL A 63 -15.23 -20.70 -14.82
C VAL A 63 -15.55 -20.26 -13.39
N GLU A 64 -16.31 -21.06 -12.64
CA GLU A 64 -16.64 -20.75 -11.24
C GLU A 64 -15.39 -20.73 -10.36
N GLN A 65 -14.51 -21.72 -10.48
CA GLN A 65 -13.25 -21.76 -9.72
C GLN A 65 -12.33 -20.60 -10.08
N SER A 66 -12.23 -20.23 -11.36
CA SER A 66 -11.46 -19.07 -11.80
C SER A 66 -12.00 -17.76 -11.20
N LYS A 67 -13.34 -17.58 -11.15
CA LYS A 67 -13.97 -16.42 -10.51
C LYS A 67 -13.67 -16.37 -9.00
N ILE A 68 -13.73 -17.50 -8.31
CA ILE A 68 -13.41 -17.59 -6.88
C ILE A 68 -11.94 -17.24 -6.64
N ALA A 69 -11.03 -17.82 -7.41
CA ALA A 69 -9.60 -17.54 -7.30
C ALA A 69 -9.28 -16.06 -7.57
N ALA A 70 -9.86 -15.48 -8.61
CA ALA A 70 -9.76 -14.05 -8.91
C ALA A 70 -10.29 -13.19 -7.75
N GLY A 71 -11.45 -13.55 -7.18
CA GLY A 71 -12.02 -12.87 -6.01
C GLY A 71 -11.05 -12.85 -4.82
N HIS A 72 -10.51 -14.01 -4.44
CA HIS A 72 -9.53 -14.09 -3.36
C HIS A 72 -8.26 -13.27 -3.62
N LEU A 73 -7.77 -13.26 -4.87
CA LEU A 73 -6.59 -12.48 -5.23
C LEU A 73 -6.87 -10.97 -5.12
N LYS A 74 -8.03 -10.52 -5.62
CA LYS A 74 -8.46 -9.12 -5.50
C LYS A 74 -8.60 -8.68 -4.04
N GLU A 75 -9.16 -9.52 -3.18
CA GLU A 75 -9.26 -9.25 -1.74
C GLU A 75 -7.88 -9.11 -1.07
N GLN A 76 -6.92 -9.97 -1.43
CA GLN A 76 -5.56 -9.88 -0.91
C GLN A 76 -4.85 -8.59 -1.37
N ILE A 77 -5.01 -8.23 -2.64
CA ILE A 77 -4.47 -6.98 -3.19
C ILE A 77 -5.08 -5.77 -2.48
N ALA A 78 -6.40 -5.71 -2.33
CA ALA A 78 -7.08 -4.62 -1.64
C ALA A 78 -6.61 -4.48 -0.19
N LYS A 79 -6.45 -5.60 0.52
CA LYS A 79 -5.92 -5.61 1.90
C LYS A 79 -4.48 -5.13 1.95
N HIS A 80 -3.65 -5.54 0.99
CA HIS A 80 -2.26 -5.10 0.92
C HIS A 80 -2.16 -3.60 0.64
N GLN A 81 -2.93 -3.07 -0.32
CA GLN A 81 -3.03 -1.64 -0.60
C GLN A 81 -3.48 -0.84 0.64
N GLN A 82 -4.47 -1.34 1.38
CA GLN A 82 -4.91 -0.72 2.63
C GLN A 82 -3.78 -0.67 3.67
N ASN A 83 -3.08 -1.78 3.88
CA ASN A 83 -1.98 -1.85 4.84
C ASN A 83 -0.83 -0.92 4.43
N MET A 84 -0.45 -0.89 3.15
CA MET A 84 0.58 0.02 2.65
C MET A 84 0.24 1.48 2.91
N LYS A 85 -1.02 1.86 2.69
CA LYS A 85 -1.48 3.22 2.97
C LYS A 85 -1.41 3.55 4.47
N GLN A 86 -1.87 2.64 5.32
CA GLN A 86 -1.80 2.80 6.77
C GLN A 86 -0.35 2.92 7.26
N ASP A 87 0.55 2.11 6.74
CA ASP A 87 1.97 2.16 7.09
C ASP A 87 2.61 3.47 6.60
N SER A 88 2.32 3.89 5.37
CA SER A 88 2.74 5.19 4.78
C SER A 88 2.32 6.37 5.66
N GLU A 89 1.05 6.45 6.01
CA GLU A 89 0.50 7.51 6.86
C GLU A 89 1.09 7.46 8.28
N SER A 90 1.26 6.26 8.85
CA SER A 90 1.81 6.09 10.20
C SER A 90 3.27 6.58 10.29
N VAL A 91 4.11 6.20 9.33
CA VAL A 91 5.52 6.60 9.30
C VAL A 91 5.67 8.10 9.03
N LEU A 92 4.88 8.66 8.11
CA LEU A 92 4.84 10.11 7.86
C LEU A 92 4.47 10.90 9.11
N ASN A 93 3.39 10.50 9.79
CA ASN A 93 2.92 11.15 11.02
C ASN A 93 3.95 11.06 12.15
N TYR A 94 4.62 9.90 12.29
CA TYR A 94 5.69 9.75 13.27
C TYR A 94 6.88 10.66 12.95
N SER A 95 7.30 10.71 11.68
CA SER A 95 8.40 11.55 11.22
C SER A 95 8.13 13.04 11.46
N GLU A 96 6.92 13.54 11.17
CA GLU A 96 6.55 14.94 11.44
C GLU A 96 6.58 15.25 12.94
N LYS A 97 6.07 14.37 13.79
CA LYS A 97 6.14 14.55 15.26
C LYS A 97 7.58 14.64 15.77
N VAL A 98 8.46 13.75 15.30
CA VAL A 98 9.88 13.76 15.68
C VAL A 98 10.55 15.06 15.24
N LYS A 99 10.21 15.59 14.06
CA LYS A 99 10.71 16.86 13.55
C LYS A 99 10.20 18.05 14.38
N GLU A 100 8.92 18.07 14.73
CA GLU A 100 8.32 19.09 15.62
C GLU A 100 9.02 19.09 16.99
N GLU A 101 9.20 17.92 17.61
CA GLU A 101 9.90 17.77 18.89
C GLU A 101 11.37 18.23 18.80
N ALA A 102 12.05 17.97 17.68
CA ALA A 102 13.42 18.44 17.46
C ALA A 102 13.50 19.97 17.34
N VAL A 103 12.53 20.60 16.66
CA VAL A 103 12.42 22.07 16.56
C VAL A 103 12.12 22.68 17.93
N GLU A 104 11.18 22.12 18.69
CA GLU A 104 10.85 22.59 20.04
C GLU A 104 12.03 22.44 21.01
N SER A 105 12.74 21.31 20.94
CA SER A 105 13.95 21.07 21.74
C SER A 105 15.06 22.05 21.38
N GLY A 106 15.31 22.28 20.09
CA GLY A 106 16.29 23.27 19.63
C GLY A 106 15.95 24.70 20.07
N ALA A 107 14.67 25.08 20.01
CA ALA A 107 14.20 26.37 20.51
C ALA A 107 14.39 26.51 22.03
N ARG A 108 14.14 25.44 22.80
CA ARG A 108 14.38 25.41 24.25
C ARG A 108 15.87 25.57 24.58
N VAL A 109 16.75 24.82 23.93
CA VAL A 109 18.21 24.93 24.13
C VAL A 109 18.71 26.35 23.82
N ALA A 110 18.27 26.93 22.70
CA ALA A 110 18.63 28.30 22.32
C ALA A 110 18.14 29.36 23.35
N SER A 111 16.97 29.14 23.95
CA SER A 111 16.46 30.03 25.00
C SER A 111 17.21 29.93 26.33
N THR A 112 17.74 28.74 26.69
CA THR A 112 18.56 28.54 27.90
C THR A 112 19.95 29.19 27.80
N ASP A 113 20.55 29.25 26.61
CA ASP A 113 21.86 29.90 26.41
C ASP A 113 21.80 31.44 26.51
N THR A 114 20.61 32.02 26.50
CA THR A 114 20.43 33.48 26.58
C THR A 114 20.29 34.00 28.02
N HIS A 115 20.49 33.17 29.05
CA HIS A 115 20.36 33.53 30.47
C HIS A 115 21.54 33.05 31.35
N VAL A 116 22.78 33.25 30.89
CA VAL A 116 23.94 33.28 31.79
C VAL A 116 24.65 34.62 31.65
N THR A 117 24.24 35.58 32.48
CA THR A 117 25.05 36.76 32.79
C THR A 117 26.03 36.35 33.89
N ILE A 118 27.33 36.32 33.60
CA ILE A 118 28.38 36.41 34.63
C ILE A 118 28.69 37.89 34.83
#